data_AF-A0A536BSX5-F1
#
_entry.id   AF-A0A536BSX5-F1
#
_cell.length_a   1.000
_cell.length_b   1.000
_cell.length_c   1.000
_cell.angle_alpha   90.00
_cell.angle_beta   90.00
_cell.angle_gamma   90.00
#
_symmetry.space_group_name_H-M   'P 1'
#
loop_
_entity.id
_entity.type
_entity.pdbx_description
1 polymer ?
#
loop_
_entity_poly.entity_id
_entity_poly.type
_entity_poly.pdbx_seq_one_letter_code
_entity_poly.pdbx_strand_id
1 'polypeptide(L)'
;MKTRFWLRRGLALVRIGFGLGLVAATSLGVQTGWAASSPGYSLANVGPYGGEPSIVSDSAGQLYDTTPSGGTLTYTSTDRGKTWRAVTTADPNSGDDCLATDQSNAVYLCNLAGSQGVAPLQADVWKSVDHGTTWTHGAGALPQCATSCSPFGV
;
A
#
# COMPACT_ATOMS: atom_id res chain seq x y z
N MET A 1 -64.71 19.13 51.90
CA MET A 1 -64.70 20.51 51.39
C MET A 1 -63.89 21.37 52.36
N LYS A 2 -62.80 22.00 51.87
CA LYS A 2 -61.95 23.07 52.46
C LYS A 2 -61.36 22.88 53.87
N THR A 3 -60.01 22.90 53.96
CA THR A 3 -59.26 23.97 54.65
C THR A 3 -57.76 23.91 54.34
N ARG A 4 -57.13 25.09 54.24
CA ARG A 4 -55.74 25.39 53.81
C ARG A 4 -54.80 25.60 55.02
N PHE A 5 -53.51 25.32 54.79
CA PHE A 5 -52.23 25.97 55.25
C PHE A 5 -52.24 26.85 56.52
N TRP A 6 -51.26 26.82 57.42
CA TRP A 6 -49.82 27.19 57.32
C TRP A 6 -49.08 26.61 58.58
N LEU A 7 -47.74 26.48 58.71
CA LEU A 7 -46.76 27.56 58.91
C LEU A 7 -45.31 27.02 59.11
N ARG A 8 -44.37 27.60 58.35
CA ARG A 8 -42.98 28.04 58.66
C ARG A 8 -42.10 27.28 59.67
N ARG A 9 -40.88 26.91 59.24
CA ARG A 9 -39.56 27.03 59.94
C ARG A 9 -38.47 26.99 58.86
N GLY A 10 -37.34 27.70 58.87
CA GLY A 10 -36.66 28.58 59.82
C GLY A 10 -35.28 28.88 59.19
N LEU A 11 -34.74 30.08 59.41
CA LEU A 11 -33.54 30.62 58.77
C LEU A 11 -32.23 30.01 59.31
N ALA A 12 -31.18 30.12 58.49
CA ALA A 12 -29.85 29.56 58.59
C ALA A 12 -28.99 30.02 59.78
N LEU A 13 -27.97 29.21 60.11
CA LEU A 13 -26.72 29.66 60.73
C LEU A 13 -25.55 28.88 60.12
N VAL A 14 -24.74 29.56 59.30
CA VAL A 14 -23.44 29.10 58.81
C VAL A 14 -22.41 29.45 59.89
N ARG A 15 -21.64 28.46 60.34
CA ARG A 15 -20.41 28.66 61.13
C ARG A 15 -19.20 28.28 60.28
N ILE A 16 -18.26 29.21 60.23
CA ILE A 16 -16.96 29.14 59.56
C ILE A 16 -16.01 28.27 60.40
N GLY A 17 -15.20 27.43 59.75
CA GLY A 17 -14.10 26.70 60.39
C GLY A 17 -13.08 26.19 59.37
N PHE A 18 -11.87 26.74 59.43
CA PHE A 18 -10.69 26.43 58.62
C PHE A 18 -10.24 24.96 58.75
N GLY A 19 -9.75 24.39 57.65
CA GLY A 19 -8.95 23.16 57.66
C GLY A 19 -8.44 22.82 56.27
N LEU A 20 -7.17 23.13 56.00
CA LEU A 20 -6.45 22.64 54.82
C LEU A 20 -6.44 21.11 54.84
N GLY A 21 -7.24 20.50 53.98
CA GLY A 21 -7.06 19.12 53.55
C GLY A 21 -6.70 19.14 52.08
N LEU A 22 -5.41 19.05 51.77
CA LEU A 22 -4.91 18.86 50.41
C LEU A 22 -5.43 17.49 49.94
N VAL A 23 -6.52 17.47 49.18
CA VAL A 23 -6.85 16.29 48.37
C VAL A 23 -6.15 16.49 47.04
N ALA A 24 -4.87 16.15 47.00
CA ALA A 24 -4.21 15.82 45.76
C ALA A 24 -4.88 14.53 45.26
N ALA A 25 -5.98 14.67 44.52
CA ALA A 25 -6.51 13.58 43.73
C ALA A 25 -5.50 13.33 42.62
N THR A 26 -4.53 12.46 42.88
CA THR A 26 -3.82 11.79 41.80
C THR A 26 -4.90 10.97 41.09
N SER A 27 -5.52 11.55 40.07
CA SER A 27 -6.08 10.74 39.00
C SER A 27 -4.88 10.02 38.40
N LEU A 28 -4.54 8.86 38.97
CA LEU A 28 -3.87 7.82 38.24
C LEU A 28 -4.81 7.55 37.08
N GLY A 29 -4.60 8.25 35.97
CA GLY A 29 -5.18 7.90 34.71
C GLY A 29 -4.66 6.50 34.47
N VAL A 30 -5.49 5.51 34.79
CA VAL A 30 -5.28 4.14 34.35
C VAL A 30 -5.40 4.27 32.84
N GLN A 31 -4.25 4.50 32.18
CA GLN A 31 -4.12 4.24 30.77
C GLN A 31 -4.31 2.74 30.67
N THR A 32 -5.54 2.31 30.43
CA THR A 32 -5.79 0.99 29.88
C THR A 32 -5.14 1.03 28.51
N GLY A 33 -3.85 0.69 28.47
CA GLY A 33 -3.14 0.48 27.23
C GLY A 33 -3.94 -0.58 26.49
N TRP A 34 -4.62 -0.16 25.43
CA TRP A 34 -5.24 -1.09 24.51
C TRP A 34 -4.10 -1.96 24.02
N ALA A 35 -4.09 -3.24 24.42
CA ALA A 35 -3.12 -4.17 23.91
C ALA A 35 -3.21 -4.12 22.39
N ALA A 36 -2.11 -3.76 21.72
CA ALA A 36 -2.07 -3.75 20.28
C ALA A 36 -2.43 -5.16 19.81
N SER A 37 -3.53 -5.30 19.09
CA SER A 37 -3.88 -6.58 18.46
C SER A 37 -2.78 -6.92 17.47
N SER A 38 -2.30 -8.17 17.49
CA SER A 38 -1.38 -8.66 16.47
C SER A 38 -1.96 -8.41 15.08
N PRO A 39 -1.16 -7.97 14.10
CA PRO A 39 -1.62 -7.81 12.73
C PRO A 39 -2.25 -9.11 12.20
N GLY A 40 -3.45 -9.02 11.64
CA GLY A 40 -4.05 -10.12 10.89
C GLY A 40 -3.45 -10.21 9.49
N TYR A 41 -3.22 -11.41 8.99
CA TYR A 41 -2.75 -11.65 7.62
C TYR A 41 -3.52 -12.80 6.97
N SER A 42 -3.56 -12.81 5.65
CA SER A 42 -4.07 -13.90 4.83
C SER A 42 -3.08 -14.20 3.72
N LEU A 43 -3.00 -15.46 3.29
CA LEU A 43 -2.16 -15.87 2.18
C LEU A 43 -2.97 -15.85 0.88
N ALA A 44 -2.34 -15.41 -0.21
CA ALA A 44 -2.87 -15.47 -1.57
C ALA A 44 -1.81 -16.07 -2.49
N ASN A 45 -2.22 -16.99 -3.37
CA ASN A 45 -1.34 -17.54 -4.41
C ASN A 45 -1.42 -16.65 -5.66
N VAL A 46 -0.27 -16.18 -6.15
CA VAL A 46 -0.20 -15.20 -7.26
C VAL A 46 0.03 -15.87 -8.62
N GLY A 47 0.59 -17.08 -8.67
CA GLY A 47 0.82 -17.82 -9.90
C GLY A 47 2.08 -18.70 -9.80
N PRO A 48 2.62 -19.17 -10.95
CA PRO A 48 3.98 -19.69 -11.05
C PRO A 48 5.00 -18.72 -10.47
N TYR A 49 6.15 -19.25 -10.07
CA TYR A 49 7.25 -18.49 -9.49
C TYR A 49 8.57 -18.91 -10.17
N GLY A 50 9.43 -17.93 -10.43
CA GLY A 50 10.79 -18.05 -10.92
C GLY A 50 11.62 -16.81 -10.55
N GLY A 51 12.94 -16.97 -10.49
CA GLY A 51 13.90 -15.88 -10.27
C GLY A 51 13.60 -14.96 -9.06
N GLU A 52 13.88 -13.68 -9.25
CA GLU A 52 13.66 -12.56 -8.33
C GLU A 52 12.34 -11.83 -8.69
N PRO A 53 11.23 -12.08 -7.97
CA PRO A 53 9.98 -11.37 -8.24
C PRO A 53 10.06 -9.91 -7.80
N SER A 54 9.23 -9.07 -8.42
CA SER A 54 9.05 -7.67 -8.05
C SER A 54 7.58 -7.35 -7.86
N ILE A 55 7.25 -6.61 -6.79
CA ILE A 55 5.89 -6.19 -6.46
C ILE A 55 5.82 -4.67 -6.28
N VAL A 56 4.79 -4.04 -6.84
CA VAL A 56 4.53 -2.59 -6.73
C VAL A 56 3.05 -2.31 -6.58
N SER A 57 2.72 -1.07 -6.18
CA SER A 57 1.37 -0.53 -6.17
C SER A 57 1.28 0.75 -6.97
N ASP A 58 0.15 1.00 -7.62
CA ASP A 58 -0.15 2.31 -8.21
C ASP A 58 -0.79 3.27 -7.20
N SER A 59 -1.15 4.49 -7.63
CA SER A 59 -1.75 5.50 -6.75
C SER A 59 -3.20 5.17 -6.34
N ALA A 60 -3.86 4.24 -7.03
CA ALA A 60 -5.18 3.73 -6.69
C ALA A 60 -5.13 2.53 -5.73
N GLY A 61 -3.92 2.02 -5.43
CA GLY A 61 -3.70 0.84 -4.60
C GLY A 61 -3.91 -0.49 -5.35
N GLN A 62 -3.94 -0.46 -6.69
CA GLN A 62 -3.85 -1.67 -7.50
C GLN A 62 -2.43 -2.23 -7.38
N LEU A 63 -2.33 -3.52 -7.10
CA LEU A 63 -1.06 -4.21 -6.93
C LEU A 63 -0.66 -4.90 -8.23
N TYR A 64 0.65 -4.99 -8.46
CA TYR A 64 1.25 -5.70 -9.58
C TYR A 64 2.42 -6.53 -9.07
N ASP A 65 2.54 -7.75 -9.56
CA ASP A 65 3.62 -8.68 -9.25
C ASP A 65 4.14 -9.27 -10.56
N THR A 66 5.45 -9.41 -10.70
CA THR A 66 6.07 -10.03 -11.89
C THR A 66 7.02 -11.15 -11.49
N THR A 67 7.15 -12.13 -12.38
CA THR A 67 8.06 -13.26 -12.21
C THR A 67 8.57 -13.80 -13.55
N PRO A 68 9.88 -14.07 -13.64
CA PRO A 68 10.46 -14.66 -14.85
C PRO A 68 10.24 -16.17 -14.91
N SER A 69 9.09 -16.58 -15.43
CA SER A 69 8.71 -17.99 -15.52
C SER A 69 8.04 -18.29 -16.87
N GLY A 70 8.86 -18.58 -17.89
CA GLY A 70 8.37 -18.80 -19.26
C GLY A 70 7.91 -17.51 -19.96
N GLY A 71 8.56 -16.39 -19.63
CA GLY A 71 8.25 -15.03 -20.08
C GLY A 71 8.11 -14.09 -18.90
N THR A 72 7.92 -12.80 -19.20
CA THR A 72 7.75 -11.74 -18.19
C THR A 72 6.33 -11.78 -17.63
N LEU A 73 6.01 -12.82 -16.84
CA LEU A 73 4.65 -13.02 -16.35
C LEU A 73 4.31 -11.95 -15.33
N THR A 74 3.24 -11.19 -15.58
CA THR A 74 2.74 -10.18 -14.65
C THR A 74 1.33 -10.53 -14.18
N TYR A 75 1.09 -10.30 -12.90
CA TYR A 75 -0.19 -10.48 -12.23
C TYR A 75 -0.64 -9.15 -11.62
N THR A 76 -1.95 -8.96 -11.53
CA THR A 76 -2.52 -7.78 -10.88
C THR A 76 -3.65 -8.11 -9.93
N SER A 77 -3.78 -7.30 -8.88
CA SER A 77 -4.84 -7.38 -7.88
C SER A 77 -5.46 -6.00 -7.64
N THR A 78 -6.78 -5.93 -7.72
CA THR A 78 -7.58 -4.72 -7.44
C THR A 78 -8.32 -4.80 -6.10
N ASP A 79 -8.07 -5.85 -5.31
CA ASP A 79 -8.81 -6.16 -4.08
C ASP A 79 -7.89 -6.27 -2.86
N ARG A 80 -6.79 -5.51 -2.87
CA ARG A 80 -5.75 -5.47 -1.82
C ARG A 80 -5.02 -6.80 -1.67
N GLY A 81 -4.76 -7.49 -2.78
CA GLY A 81 -3.98 -8.72 -2.81
C GLY A 81 -4.74 -9.97 -2.38
N LYS A 82 -6.08 -9.93 -2.30
CA LYS A 82 -6.89 -11.12 -1.96
C LYS A 82 -6.98 -12.08 -3.14
N THR A 83 -7.15 -11.54 -4.35
CA THR A 83 -7.16 -12.31 -5.59
C THR A 83 -6.23 -11.66 -6.61
N TRP A 84 -5.63 -12.50 -7.45
CA TRP A 84 -4.67 -12.12 -8.47
C TRP A 84 -5.08 -12.72 -9.81
N ARG A 85 -4.90 -11.96 -10.88
CA ARG A 85 -5.11 -12.43 -12.26
C ARG A 85 -3.90 -12.10 -13.11
N ALA A 86 -3.55 -12.98 -14.04
CA ALA A 86 -2.55 -12.68 -15.05
C ALA A 86 -3.02 -11.52 -15.93
N VAL A 87 -2.07 -10.71 -16.39
CA VAL A 87 -2.26 -9.74 -17.47
C VAL A 87 -1.57 -10.25 -18.74
N THR A 88 -1.58 -9.47 -19.82
CA THR A 88 -0.88 -9.86 -21.05
C THR A 88 0.61 -9.95 -20.76
N THR A 89 1.26 -11.03 -21.17
CA THR A 89 2.72 -11.17 -21.09
C THR A 89 3.38 -10.15 -22.03
N ALA A 90 4.24 -9.28 -21.50
CA ALA A 90 4.91 -8.24 -22.28
C ALA A 90 5.93 -8.83 -23.27
N ASP A 91 6.76 -9.77 -22.81
CA ASP A 91 7.73 -10.51 -23.63
C ASP A 91 7.68 -12.02 -23.31
N PRO A 92 7.58 -12.90 -24.32
CA PRO A 92 7.64 -14.35 -24.11
C PRO A 92 9.00 -14.85 -23.60
N ASN A 93 10.07 -14.05 -23.67
CA ASN A 93 11.36 -14.36 -23.06
C ASN A 93 11.51 -13.60 -21.74
N SER A 94 12.08 -14.24 -20.73
CA SER A 94 12.37 -13.59 -19.45
C SER A 94 13.82 -13.80 -19.03
N GLY A 95 14.40 -12.74 -18.47
CA GLY A 95 15.60 -12.76 -17.65
C GLY A 95 15.21 -12.46 -16.22
N ASP A 96 15.85 -11.48 -15.58
CA ASP A 96 15.34 -10.91 -14.33
C ASP A 96 14.32 -9.82 -14.63
N ASP A 97 13.26 -9.72 -13.80
CA ASP A 97 12.18 -8.79 -14.05
C ASP A 97 12.06 -7.73 -12.93
N CYS A 98 11.59 -6.54 -13.28
CA CYS A 98 11.20 -5.53 -12.29
C CYS A 98 9.94 -4.78 -12.70
N LEU A 99 9.20 -4.27 -11.72
CA LEU A 99 8.05 -3.40 -11.94
C LEU A 99 8.24 -2.01 -11.32
N ALA A 100 7.63 -1.01 -11.95
CA ALA A 100 7.45 0.33 -11.40
C ALA A 100 6.12 0.91 -11.85
N THR A 101 5.61 1.88 -11.10
CA THR A 101 4.42 2.68 -11.45
C THR A 101 4.74 4.16 -11.40
N ASP A 102 4.01 4.98 -12.16
CA ASP A 102 4.10 6.44 -12.09
C ASP A 102 2.80 7.09 -11.59
N GLN A 103 2.80 8.42 -11.46
CA GLN A 103 1.64 9.19 -10.98
C GLN A 103 0.40 9.12 -11.88
N SER A 104 0.55 8.65 -13.13
CA SER A 104 -0.55 8.41 -14.06
C SER A 104 -1.13 7.00 -13.96
N ASN A 105 -0.60 6.17 -13.06
CA ASN A 105 -0.85 4.73 -12.95
C ASN A 105 -0.40 3.92 -14.17
N ALA A 106 0.53 4.44 -14.97
CA ALA A 106 1.20 3.62 -15.95
C ALA A 106 2.10 2.59 -15.24
N VAL A 107 2.18 1.39 -15.80
CA VAL A 107 3.01 0.29 -15.31
C VAL A 107 4.20 0.13 -16.24
N TYR A 108 5.38 0.05 -15.65
CA TYR A 108 6.63 -0.19 -16.35
C TYR A 108 7.16 -1.55 -15.92
N LEU A 109 7.47 -2.40 -16.89
CA LEU A 109 8.11 -3.69 -16.68
C LEU A 109 9.50 -3.63 -17.27
N CYS A 110 10.52 -3.98 -16.51
CA CYS A 110 11.86 -4.22 -17.03
C CYS A 110 12.13 -5.72 -17.14
N ASN A 111 12.82 -6.14 -18.20
CA ASN A 111 13.20 -7.50 -18.52
C ASN A 111 14.69 -7.55 -18.85
N LEU A 112 15.45 -8.36 -18.12
CA LEU A 112 16.89 -8.53 -18.28
C LEU A 112 17.26 -9.70 -19.22
N ALA A 113 16.34 -10.15 -20.09
CA ALA A 113 16.65 -11.07 -21.18
C ALA A 113 17.33 -10.39 -22.40
N GLY A 114 17.13 -9.08 -22.54
CA GLY A 114 17.15 -8.36 -23.82
C GLY A 114 18.48 -8.12 -24.53
N SER A 115 19.63 -8.45 -23.95
CA SER A 115 20.92 -7.98 -24.48
C SER A 115 22.10 -8.92 -24.23
N GLN A 116 21.87 -10.24 -24.22
CA GLN A 116 22.96 -11.22 -24.20
C GLN A 116 23.87 -11.05 -25.42
N GLY A 117 25.00 -10.36 -25.24
CA GLY A 117 26.08 -10.25 -26.23
C GLY A 117 26.53 -8.82 -26.58
N VAL A 118 25.62 -7.83 -26.57
CA VAL A 118 25.94 -6.43 -26.97
C VAL A 118 25.95 -5.47 -25.77
N ALA A 119 25.07 -5.68 -24.78
CA ALA A 119 25.01 -4.88 -23.56
C ALA A 119 24.38 -5.68 -22.40
N PRO A 120 25.10 -6.65 -21.80
CA PRO A 120 24.55 -7.69 -20.93
C PRO A 120 23.94 -7.22 -19.59
N LEU A 121 23.80 -5.91 -19.37
CA LEU A 121 23.18 -5.30 -18.18
C LEU A 121 22.08 -4.28 -18.57
N GLN A 122 21.69 -4.21 -19.84
CA GLN A 122 20.60 -3.34 -20.26
C GLN A 122 19.28 -4.11 -20.17
N ALA A 123 18.29 -3.46 -19.55
CA ALA A 123 16.93 -3.96 -19.54
C ALA A 123 16.17 -3.50 -20.78
N ASP A 124 15.37 -4.42 -21.32
CA ASP A 124 14.21 -4.04 -22.12
C ASP A 124 13.10 -3.59 -21.18
N VAL A 125 12.41 -2.52 -21.53
CA VAL A 125 11.42 -1.87 -20.71
C VAL A 125 10.17 -1.75 -21.55
N TRP A 126 9.08 -2.18 -20.95
CA TRP A 126 7.74 -2.18 -21.51
C TRP A 126 6.88 -1.25 -20.67
N LYS A 127 6.02 -0.46 -21.32
CA LYS A 127 5.05 0.42 -20.65
C LYS A 127 3.64 -0.02 -20.99
N SER A 128 2.79 -0.08 -19.98
CA SER A 128 1.35 -0.18 -20.11
C SER A 128 0.68 1.05 -19.51
N VAL A 129 -0.33 1.57 -20.19
CA VAL A 129 -1.22 2.65 -19.71
C VAL A 129 -2.63 2.14 -19.44
N ASP A 130 -2.82 0.81 -19.49
CA ASP A 130 -4.09 0.12 -19.34
C ASP A 130 -3.96 -1.09 -18.37
N HIS A 131 -3.11 -0.90 -17.35
CA HIS A 131 -2.91 -1.83 -16.23
C HIS A 131 -2.48 -3.26 -16.66
N GLY A 132 -1.64 -3.34 -17.70
CA GLY A 132 -1.06 -4.57 -18.22
C GLY A 132 -1.88 -5.27 -19.30
N THR A 133 -2.99 -4.67 -19.76
CA THR A 133 -3.80 -5.25 -20.84
C THR A 133 -3.04 -5.24 -22.17
N THR A 134 -2.33 -4.14 -22.44
CA THR A 134 -1.41 -4.02 -23.57
C THR A 134 -0.10 -3.40 -23.12
N TRP A 135 0.98 -3.73 -23.85
CA TRP A 135 2.33 -3.26 -23.57
C TRP A 135 2.95 -2.66 -24.81
N THR A 136 3.64 -1.55 -24.62
CA THR A 136 4.47 -0.91 -25.64
C THR A 136 5.93 -1.11 -25.28
N HIS A 137 6.70 -1.73 -26.18
CA HIS A 137 8.15 -1.83 -26.01
C HIS A 137 8.79 -0.45 -26.15
N GLY A 138 9.68 -0.09 -25.22
CA GLY A 138 10.48 1.11 -25.35
C GLY A 138 11.37 1.06 -26.59
N ALA A 139 11.78 2.23 -27.09
CA ALA A 139 12.79 2.32 -28.14
C ALA A 139 13.99 3.10 -27.60
N GLY A 140 15.16 2.49 -27.54
CA GLY A 140 16.36 3.16 -27.06
C GLY A 140 16.66 4.46 -27.82
N ALA A 141 17.24 5.45 -27.13
CA ALA A 141 17.61 6.73 -27.75
C ALA A 141 18.75 6.60 -28.79
N LEU A 142 19.49 5.48 -28.79
CA LEU A 142 20.58 5.19 -29.73
C LEU A 142 20.51 3.74 -30.20
N PRO A 143 20.95 3.39 -31.43
CA PRO A 143 20.90 2.02 -31.96
C PRO A 143 21.65 0.98 -31.11
N GLN A 144 22.66 1.42 -30.36
CA GLN A 144 23.48 0.57 -29.46
C GLN A 144 22.99 0.55 -28.00
N CYS A 145 21.94 1.31 -27.67
CA CYS A 145 21.32 1.28 -26.36
C CYS A 145 19.93 0.65 -26.50
N ALA A 146 19.69 -0.43 -25.77
CA ALA A 146 18.34 -0.90 -25.50
C ALA A 146 17.58 0.15 -24.66
N THR A 147 16.37 -0.20 -24.24
CA THR A 147 15.41 0.74 -23.66
C THR A 147 15.78 1.30 -22.28
N SER A 148 16.82 0.78 -21.60
CA SER A 148 17.34 1.38 -20.35
C SER A 148 17.87 2.81 -20.54
N CYS A 149 18.02 3.26 -21.79
CA CYS A 149 18.34 4.64 -22.17
C CYS A 149 17.17 5.33 -22.91
N SER A 150 15.96 4.78 -22.83
CA SER A 150 14.76 5.33 -23.49
C SER A 150 13.90 6.12 -22.50
N PRO A 151 13.55 7.37 -22.83
CA PRO A 151 12.44 8.04 -22.20
C PRO A 151 11.16 7.47 -22.82
N PHE A 152 10.38 6.69 -22.06
CA PHE A 152 8.94 6.82 -22.25
C PHE A 152 8.65 8.29 -21.99
N GLY A 153 8.41 9.06 -23.06
CA GLY A 153 8.12 10.48 -22.94
C GLY A 153 7.09 10.66 -21.83
N VAL A 154 7.45 11.45 -20.82
CA VAL A 154 6.53 11.88 -19.77
C VAL A 154 5.42 12.73 -20.36
#